data_AF-A0A938WE19-F1
#
_entry.id   AF-A0A938WE19-F1
#
_cell.length_a   1.000
_cell.length_b   1.000
_cell.length_c   1.000
_cell.angle_alpha   90.00
_cell.angle_beta   90.00
_cell.angle_gamma   90.00
#
_symmetry.space_group_name_H-M   'P 1'
#
loop_
_entity.id
_entity.type
_entity.pdbx_description
1 polymer ?
#
loop_
_entity_poly.entity_id
_entity_poly.type
_entity_poly.pdbx_seq_one_letter_code
_entity_poly.pdbx_strand_id
1 'polypeptide(L)'
;MLIKIDLHSTGFEPLVVLEHWQQAQSGIAASAAEAHFIGRVRGVAADGCALEALELEHYPGMTEQQLEQLARDCCSRHRVNRCLVQHRIGRVLPGEAIVLVAIGADRRGPAQRCCQELLEALKHHAPFWKREWRSDGSREWLSGNTPL
;
A
#
# COMPACT_ATOMS: atom_id res chain seq x y z
N MET A 1 8.33 8.71 16.12
CA MET A 1 7.39 8.20 15.10
C MET A 1 8.07 7.03 14.41
N LEU A 2 7.40 5.87 14.31
CA LEU A 2 7.94 4.69 13.63
C LEU A 2 7.27 4.55 12.27
N ILE A 3 8.05 4.60 11.19
CA ILE A 3 7.59 4.32 9.84
C ILE A 3 8.37 3.12 9.32
N LYS A 4 7.66 2.10 8.83
CA LYS A 4 8.25 0.93 8.17
C LYS A 4 7.64 0.76 6.80
N ILE A 5 8.48 0.64 5.77
CA ILE A 5 8.06 0.50 4.38
C ILE A 5 8.84 -0.64 3.76
N ASP A 6 8.14 -1.58 3.11
CA ASP A 6 8.78 -2.69 2.40
C ASP A 6 8.09 -2.91 1.04
N LEU A 7 8.91 -3.13 0.01
CA LEU A 7 8.47 -3.58 -1.31
C LEU A 7 8.72 -5.08 -1.46
N HIS A 8 7.70 -5.81 -1.91
CA HIS A 8 7.71 -7.27 -1.98
C HIS A 8 7.65 -7.73 -3.44
N SER A 9 8.66 -8.48 -3.89
CA SER A 9 8.66 -9.13 -5.20
C SER A 9 7.82 -10.41 -5.23
N THR A 10 7.50 -10.98 -4.07
CA THR A 10 6.68 -12.18 -3.91
C THR A 10 5.45 -11.88 -3.05
N GLY A 11 4.50 -12.82 -3.01
CA GLY A 11 3.35 -12.73 -2.12
C GLY A 11 3.75 -12.54 -0.66
N PHE A 12 2.92 -11.80 0.08
CA PHE A 12 3.04 -11.63 1.53
C PHE A 12 1.66 -11.83 2.18
N GLU A 13 1.66 -12.29 3.43
CA GLU A 13 0.45 -12.50 4.22
C GLU A 13 0.14 -11.26 5.08
N PRO A 14 -0.83 -10.41 4.71
CA PRO A 14 -0.99 -9.10 5.35
C PRO A 14 -1.33 -9.18 6.84
N LEU A 15 -2.11 -10.19 7.23
CA LEU A 15 -2.52 -10.35 8.63
C LEU A 15 -1.35 -10.82 9.51
N VAL A 16 -0.47 -11.67 8.99
CA VAL A 16 0.76 -12.09 9.67
C VAL A 16 1.71 -10.91 9.81
N VAL A 17 1.87 -10.11 8.74
CA VAL A 17 2.69 -8.89 8.79
C VAL A 17 2.11 -7.89 9.80
N LEU A 18 0.78 -7.73 9.84
CA LEU A 18 0.10 -6.85 10.78
C LEU A 18 0.28 -7.30 12.23
N GLU A 19 0.13 -8.60 12.51
CA GLU A 19 0.36 -9.19 13.83
C GLU A 19 1.79 -8.89 14.32
N HIS A 20 2.80 -9.15 13.50
CA HIS A 20 4.19 -8.85 13.84
C HIS A 20 4.40 -7.36 14.09
N TRP A 21 3.78 -6.49 13.29
CA TRP A 21 3.86 -5.05 13.52
C TRP A 21 3.19 -4.68 14.85
N GLN A 22 2.03 -5.21 15.19
CA GLN A 22 1.36 -4.94 16.47
C GLN A 22 2.21 -5.36 17.68
N GLN A 23 2.86 -6.52 17.58
CA GLN A 23 3.73 -7.05 18.64
C GLN A 23 5.10 -6.37 18.73
N ALA A 24 5.55 -5.69 17.67
CA ALA A 24 6.85 -5.04 17.64
C ALA A 24 6.95 -3.94 18.71
N GLN A 25 7.81 -4.16 19.70
CA GLN A 25 8.16 -3.14 20.69
C GLN A 25 8.93 -2.02 19.99
N SER A 26 8.44 -0.78 20.12
CA SER A 26 8.98 0.36 19.37
C SER A 26 9.57 1.47 20.25
N GLY A 27 9.61 1.28 21.57
CA GLY A 27 10.05 2.31 22.52
C GLY A 27 9.18 3.58 22.53
N ILE A 28 8.11 3.61 21.73
CA ILE A 28 7.12 4.68 21.62
C ILE A 28 5.89 4.27 22.42
N ALA A 29 5.16 5.25 22.98
CA ALA A 29 3.89 5.00 23.65
C ALA A 29 2.93 4.19 22.75
N ALA A 30 2.26 3.20 23.33
CA ALA A 30 1.32 2.35 22.61
C ALA A 30 0.21 3.19 21.97
N SER A 31 -0.11 2.89 20.71
CA SER A 31 -1.24 3.51 20.02
C SER A 31 -2.56 3.04 20.68
N ALA A 32 -3.48 3.97 20.94
CA ALA A 32 -4.80 3.64 21.50
C ALA A 32 -5.86 3.37 20.41
N ALA A 33 -5.53 3.62 19.15
CA ALA A 33 -6.36 3.30 17.99
C ALA A 33 -5.50 2.95 16.78
N GLU A 34 -6.03 2.08 15.92
CA GLU A 34 -5.39 1.70 14.66
C GLU A 34 -6.39 1.71 13.51
N ALA A 35 -5.91 1.96 12.29
CA ALA A 35 -6.69 1.82 11.06
C ALA A 35 -5.83 1.12 10.00
N HIS A 36 -6.42 0.11 9.37
CA HIS A 36 -5.74 -0.79 8.45
C HIS A 36 -6.49 -0.89 7.13
N PHE A 37 -5.76 -0.96 6.03
CA PHE A 37 -6.30 -1.23 4.70
C PHE A 37 -5.47 -2.31 4.02
N ILE A 38 -6.15 -3.31 3.45
CA ILE A 38 -5.55 -4.34 2.61
C ILE A 38 -6.19 -4.23 1.23
N GLY A 39 -5.38 -3.84 0.25
CA GLY A 39 -5.76 -3.87 -1.15
C GLY A 39 -5.41 -5.23 -1.76
N ARG A 40 -6.30 -5.77 -2.58
CA ARG A 40 -6.09 -6.99 -3.36
C ARG A 40 -6.34 -6.72 -4.84
N VAL A 41 -5.62 -7.42 -5.70
CA VAL A 41 -5.85 -7.35 -7.16
C VAL A 41 -7.22 -7.94 -7.47
N ARG A 42 -8.02 -7.23 -8.26
CA ARG A 42 -9.33 -7.71 -8.73
C ARG A 42 -9.13 -8.70 -9.89
N GLY A 43 -10.06 -9.63 -10.08
CA GLY A 43 -10.04 -10.57 -11.21
C GLY A 43 -10.51 -9.99 -12.55
N VAL A 44 -10.85 -8.70 -12.59
CA VAL A 44 -11.33 -8.02 -13.79
C VAL A 44 -10.67 -6.66 -13.93
N ALA A 45 -10.35 -6.30 -15.17
CA ALA A 45 -9.90 -4.97 -15.58
C ALA A 45 -11.06 -3.96 -15.55
N ALA A 46 -10.74 -2.67 -15.76
CA ALA A 46 -11.73 -1.59 -15.69
C ALA A 46 -12.83 -1.70 -16.77
N ASP A 47 -12.51 -2.28 -17.92
CA ASP A 47 -13.42 -2.54 -19.04
C ASP A 47 -14.21 -3.85 -18.91
N GLY A 48 -13.99 -4.62 -17.83
CA GLY A 48 -14.66 -5.88 -17.56
C GLY A 48 -13.95 -7.12 -18.12
N CYS A 49 -12.85 -6.98 -18.85
CA CYS A 49 -12.05 -8.12 -19.30
C CYS A 49 -11.44 -8.86 -18.09
N ALA A 50 -11.32 -10.19 -18.19
CA ALA A 50 -10.70 -10.98 -17.13
C ALA A 50 -9.20 -10.67 -17.04
N LEU A 51 -8.76 -10.37 -15.82
CA LEU A 51 -7.38 -10.04 -15.52
C LEU A 51 -6.64 -11.31 -15.06
N GLU A 52 -5.55 -11.66 -15.74
CA GLU A 52 -4.66 -12.75 -15.33
C GLU A 52 -3.65 -12.28 -14.29
N ALA A 53 -3.12 -11.06 -14.45
CA ALA A 53 -2.20 -10.45 -13.49
C ALA A 53 -2.18 -8.93 -13.64
N LEU A 54 -1.89 -8.25 -12.53
CA LEU A 54 -1.42 -6.87 -12.54
C LEU A 54 0.08 -6.87 -12.30
N GLU A 55 0.84 -6.25 -13.17
CA GLU A 55 2.29 -6.11 -13.03
C GLU A 55 2.66 -4.68 -12.65
N LEU A 56 3.53 -4.55 -11.65
CA LEU A 56 3.98 -3.27 -11.13
C LEU A 56 5.49 -3.15 -11.28
N GLU A 57 5.90 -2.22 -12.13
CA GLU A 57 7.29 -1.80 -12.25
C GLU A 57 7.53 -0.54 -11.42
N HIS A 58 8.78 -0.34 -10.98
CA HIS A 58 9.18 0.77 -10.14
C HIS A 58 10.65 1.13 -10.42
N TYR A 59 11.10 2.29 -9.94
CA TYR A 59 12.51 2.67 -9.99
C TYR A 59 13.14 2.38 -8.62
N PRO A 60 14.01 1.36 -8.50
CA PRO A 60 14.61 1.00 -7.23
C PRO A 60 15.35 2.16 -6.57
N GLY A 61 15.16 2.33 -5.27
CA GLY A 61 15.71 3.41 -4.47
C GLY A 61 14.85 4.68 -4.50
N MET A 62 14.44 5.16 -5.68
CA MET A 62 13.60 6.37 -5.79
C MET A 62 12.18 6.11 -5.27
N THR A 63 11.59 4.98 -5.63
CA THR A 63 10.23 4.64 -5.21
C THR A 63 10.17 4.58 -3.68
N GLU A 64 11.07 3.84 -3.04
CA GLU A 64 11.16 3.69 -1.59
C GLU A 64 11.32 5.05 -0.89
N GLN A 65 12.21 5.91 -1.38
CA GLN A 65 12.38 7.26 -0.85
C GLN A 65 11.10 8.10 -0.96
N GLN A 66 10.40 8.01 -2.08
CA GLN A 66 9.14 8.72 -2.27
C GLN A 66 8.04 8.17 -1.36
N LEU A 67 7.93 6.85 -1.20
CA LEU A 67 7.00 6.21 -0.28
C LEU A 67 7.23 6.67 1.17
N GLU A 68 8.49 6.70 1.58
CA GLU A 68 8.88 7.19 2.90
C GLU A 68 8.51 8.65 3.10
N GLN A 69 8.73 9.48 2.09
CA GLN A 69 8.41 10.90 2.17
C GLN A 69 6.89 11.11 2.31
N LEU A 70 6.09 10.44 1.48
CA LEU A 70 4.62 10.51 1.55
C LEU A 70 4.10 10.03 2.91
N ALA A 71 4.66 8.94 3.44
CA ALA A 71 4.30 8.44 4.76
C ALA A 71 4.69 9.42 5.87
N ARG A 72 5.90 9.99 5.84
CA ARG A 72 6.35 11.02 6.80
C ARG A 72 5.43 12.22 6.81
N ASP A 73 5.08 12.74 5.64
CA ASP A 73 4.25 13.93 5.51
C ASP A 73 2.83 13.69 6.02
N CYS A 74 2.21 12.58 5.62
CA CYS A 74 0.87 12.20 6.12
C CYS A 74 0.88 12.02 7.64
N CYS A 75 1.87 11.29 8.17
CA CYS A 75 1.91 10.99 9.59
C CYS A 75 2.13 12.26 10.43
N SER A 76 2.98 13.17 9.98
CA SER A 76 3.20 14.48 10.61
C SER A 76 1.90 15.30 10.64
N ARG A 77 1.21 15.40 9.49
CA ARG A 77 -0.04 16.17 9.33
C ARG A 77 -1.13 15.71 10.31
N HIS A 78 -1.27 14.41 10.50
CA HIS A 78 -2.29 13.81 11.38
C HIS A 78 -1.82 13.56 12.82
N ARG A 79 -0.53 13.80 13.12
CA ARG A 79 0.10 13.56 14.43
C ARG A 79 -0.07 12.11 14.90
N VAL A 80 0.17 11.16 14.02
CA VAL A 80 0.13 9.71 14.33
C VAL A 80 1.53 9.21 14.70
N ASN A 81 1.61 8.11 15.44
CA ASN A 81 2.88 7.67 16.04
C ASN A 81 3.51 6.45 15.35
N ARG A 82 2.72 5.67 14.60
CA ARG A 82 3.18 4.48 13.88
C ARG A 82 2.55 4.38 12.49
N CYS A 83 3.34 3.97 11.51
CA CYS A 83 2.91 3.70 10.14
C CYS A 83 3.65 2.49 9.58
N LEU A 84 2.92 1.67 8.84
CA LEU A 84 3.43 0.57 8.06
C LEU A 84 2.86 0.66 6.65
N VAL A 85 3.73 0.53 5.66
CA VAL A 85 3.34 0.33 4.25
C VAL A 85 4.03 -0.94 3.76
N GLN A 86 3.27 -1.85 3.18
CA GLN A 86 3.81 -3.01 2.46
C GLN A 86 3.19 -2.97 1.08
N HIS A 87 4.00 -3.07 0.03
CA HIS A 87 3.50 -2.99 -1.33
C HIS A 87 4.14 -4.04 -2.23
N ARG A 88 3.37 -4.63 -3.13
CA ARG A 88 3.91 -5.56 -4.14
C ARG A 88 4.53 -4.82 -5.31
N ILE A 89 5.54 -5.45 -5.88
CA ILE A 89 6.11 -5.16 -7.20
C ILE A 89 6.15 -6.45 -8.02
N GLY A 90 6.37 -6.34 -9.33
CA GLY A 90 6.32 -7.47 -10.25
C GLY A 90 4.88 -7.92 -10.50
N ARG A 91 4.70 -9.18 -10.93
CA ARG A 91 3.38 -9.75 -11.23
C ARG A 91 2.62 -10.12 -9.95
N VAL A 92 1.38 -9.69 -9.88
CA VAL A 92 0.46 -9.90 -8.77
C VAL A 92 -0.84 -10.49 -9.32
N LEU A 93 -1.21 -11.66 -8.83
CA LEU A 93 -2.37 -12.38 -9.34
C LEU A 93 -3.68 -11.88 -8.70
N PRO A 94 -4.84 -12.05 -9.35
CA PRO A 94 -6.15 -11.82 -8.74
C PRO A 94 -6.28 -12.45 -7.35
N GLY A 95 -6.80 -11.69 -6.39
CA GLY A 95 -6.97 -12.10 -4.99
C GLY A 95 -5.71 -11.93 -4.12
N GLU A 96 -4.52 -11.81 -4.70
CA GLU A 96 -3.30 -11.55 -3.94
C GLU A 96 -3.31 -10.14 -3.34
N ALA A 97 -2.72 -10.01 -2.15
CA ALA A 97 -2.51 -8.72 -1.52
C ALA A 97 -1.48 -7.92 -2.33
N ILE A 98 -1.85 -6.70 -2.70
CA ILE A 98 -0.98 -5.76 -3.42
C ILE A 98 -0.47 -4.66 -2.50
N VAL A 99 -1.26 -4.26 -1.51
CA VAL A 99 -0.86 -3.21 -0.56
C VAL A 99 -1.46 -3.48 0.82
N LEU A 100 -0.68 -3.21 1.86
CA LEU A 100 -1.13 -3.06 3.24
C LEU A 100 -0.69 -1.67 3.72
N VAL A 101 -1.62 -0.88 4.23
CA VAL A 101 -1.34 0.33 5.00
C VAL A 101 -1.91 0.15 6.41
N ALA A 102 -1.09 0.36 7.42
CA ALA A 102 -1.51 0.31 8.82
C ALA A 102 -1.01 1.55 9.57
N ILE A 103 -1.91 2.23 10.28
CA ILE A 103 -1.62 3.45 11.04
C ILE A 103 -2.01 3.26 12.50
N GLY A 104 -1.09 3.58 13.41
CA GLY A 104 -1.34 3.66 14.85
C GLY A 104 -1.39 5.12 15.31
N ALA A 105 -2.38 5.47 16.13
CA ALA A 105 -2.55 6.81 16.70
C ALA A 105 -3.21 6.78 18.09
N ASP A 106 -3.29 7.93 18.75
CA ASP A 106 -3.95 8.07 20.07
C ASP A 106 -5.48 8.04 19.97
N ARG A 107 -6.04 8.33 18.79
CA ARG A 107 -7.48 8.40 18.55
C ARG A 107 -7.83 7.84 17.18
N ARG A 108 -9.03 7.26 17.07
CA ARG A 108 -9.53 6.67 15.82
C ARG A 108 -9.55 7.65 14.64
N GLY A 109 -9.93 8.91 14.89
CA GLY A 109 -10.07 9.92 13.83
C GLY A 109 -8.77 10.18 13.05
N PRO A 110 -7.66 10.54 13.73
CA PRO A 110 -6.33 10.63 13.12
C PRO A 110 -5.90 9.33 12.42
N ALA A 111 -6.09 8.15 13.03
CA ALA A 111 -5.71 6.89 12.41
C ALA A 111 -6.43 6.66 11.07
N GLN A 112 -7.75 6.82 11.06
CA GLN A 112 -8.59 6.64 9.87
C GLN A 112 -8.23 7.63 8.75
N ARG A 113 -8.15 8.92 9.07
CA ARG A 113 -7.84 9.96 8.06
C ARG A 113 -6.44 9.82 7.50
N CYS A 114 -5.45 9.53 8.34
CA CYS A 114 -4.09 9.32 7.89
C CYS A 114 -3.97 8.09 6.99
N CYS A 115 -4.67 6.99 7.33
CA CYS A 115 -4.68 5.78 6.50
C CYS A 115 -5.29 6.06 5.11
N GLN A 116 -6.46 6.72 5.08
CA GLN A 116 -7.10 7.11 3.82
C GLN A 116 -6.24 8.05 2.99
N GLU A 117 -5.69 9.11 3.59
CA GLU A 117 -4.88 10.08 2.88
C GLU A 117 -3.58 9.46 2.35
N LEU A 118 -2.94 8.58 3.12
CA LEU A 118 -1.74 7.88 2.67
C LEU A 118 -2.07 6.96 1.48
N LEU A 119 -3.19 6.24 1.48
CA LEU A 119 -3.60 5.44 0.33
C LEU A 119 -3.77 6.29 -0.94
N GLU A 120 -4.40 7.46 -0.83
CA GLU A 120 -4.54 8.38 -1.96
C GLU A 120 -3.20 8.93 -2.43
N ALA A 121 -2.30 9.24 -1.49
CA ALA A 121 -0.96 9.70 -1.81
C ALA A 121 -0.13 8.60 -2.52
N LEU A 122 -0.17 7.37 -2.02
CA LEU A 122 0.49 6.21 -2.65
C LEU A 122 -0.06 5.99 -4.07
N LYS A 123 -1.37 6.09 -4.23
CA LYS A 123 -2.04 5.88 -5.50
C LYS A 123 -1.62 6.90 -6.56
N HIS A 124 -1.50 8.18 -6.21
CA HIS A 124 -1.27 9.26 -7.17
C HIS A 124 0.18 9.72 -7.29
N HIS A 125 0.99 9.52 -6.25
CA HIS A 125 2.33 10.10 -6.17
C HIS A 125 3.45 9.06 -6.04
N ALA A 126 3.14 7.79 -5.79
CA ALA A 126 4.17 6.76 -5.83
C ALA A 126 4.54 6.45 -7.29
N PRO A 127 5.84 6.39 -7.62
CA PRO A 127 6.31 6.13 -8.98
C PRO A 127 6.25 4.62 -9.28
N PHE A 128 5.02 4.14 -9.51
CA PHE A 128 4.72 2.80 -10.01
C PHE A 128 4.14 2.88 -11.42
N TRP A 129 4.59 1.99 -12.30
CA TRP A 129 3.99 1.78 -13.62
C TRP A 129 3.24 0.46 -13.61
N LYS A 130 1.97 0.49 -14.03
CA LYS A 130 1.07 -0.66 -13.95
C LYS A 130 0.77 -1.19 -15.34
N ARG A 131 0.94 -2.50 -15.52
CA ARG A 131 0.57 -3.22 -16.73
C ARG A 131 -0.43 -4.32 -16.41
N GLU A 132 -1.54 -4.34 -17.12
CA GLU A 132 -2.53 -5.42 -17.05
C GLU A 132 -2.15 -6.55 -18.00
N TRP A 133 -2.27 -7.79 -17.53
CA TRP A 133 -2.19 -9.01 -18.33
C TRP A 133 -3.59 -9.60 -18.41
N ARG A 134 -4.13 -9.77 -19.61
CA ARG A 134 -5.52 -10.17 -19.83
C ARG A 134 -5.61 -11.56 -20.45
N SER A 135 -6.74 -12.23 -20.21
CA SER A 135 -6.96 -13.62 -20.65
C SER A 135 -7.08 -13.80 -22.17
N ASP A 136 -7.32 -12.72 -22.90
CA ASP A 136 -7.29 -12.70 -24.37
C ASP A 136 -5.86 -12.59 -24.93
N GLY A 137 -4.85 -12.60 -24.06
CA GLY A 137 -3.44 -12.46 -24.39
C GLY A 137 -2.95 -11.02 -24.53
N SER A 138 -3.84 -10.03 -24.45
CA SER A 138 -3.47 -8.62 -24.51
C SER A 138 -2.74 -8.15 -23.25
N ARG A 139 -1.91 -7.11 -23.43
CA ARG A 139 -1.11 -6.48 -22.36
C ARG A 139 -1.19 -4.98 -22.52
N GLU A 140 -1.67 -4.31 -21.49
CA GLU A 140 -1.93 -2.87 -21.57
C GLU A 140 -1.26 -2.14 -20.41
N TRP A 141 -0.49 -1.10 -20.73
CA TRP A 141 0.01 -0.16 -19.75
C TRP A 141 -1.09 0.82 -19.37
N LEU A 142 -1.35 0.96 -18.07
CA LEU A 142 -2.32 1.92 -17.59
C LEU A 142 -1.74 3.34 -17.71
N SER A 143 -2.46 4.21 -18.40
CA SER A 143 -2.08 5.62 -18.64
C SER A 143 -2.34 6.54 -17.44
N GLY A 144 -3.06 6.06 -16.42
CA GLY A 144 -3.37 6.82 -15.23
C GLY A 144 -3.93 5.96 -14.11
N ASN A 145 -4.08 6.56 -12.93
CA ASN A 145 -4.73 5.91 -11.79
C ASN A 145 -6.23 6.20 -11.82
N THR A 146 -7.06 5.16 -11.65
CA THR A 146 -8.51 5.34 -11.50
C THR A 146 -8.77 6.20 -10.27
N PRO A 147 -9.60 7.26 -10.29
CA PRO A 147 -10.03 7.96 -9.06
C PRO A 147 -10.72 7.00 -8.07
N LEU A 148 -10.92 7.41 -6.82
CA LEU A 148 -11.81 6.67 -5.92
C LEU A 148 -13.27 6.77 -6.40
#